data_AF-A0A352RIP4-F1
#
_entry.id   AF-A0A352RIP4-F1
#
_cell.length_a   1.000
_cell.length_b   1.000
_cell.length_c   1.000
_cell.angle_alpha   90.00
_cell.angle_beta   90.00
_cell.angle_gamma   90.00
#
_symmetry.space_group_name_H-M   'P 1'
#
loop_
_entity.id
_entity.type
_entity.pdbx_description
1 polymer ?
#
loop_
_entity_poly.entity_id
_entity_poly.type
_entity_poly.pdbx_seq_one_letter_code
_entity_poly.pdbx_strand_id
1 'polypeptide(L)'
;RFFRSENGEGTEMEVFNDSPWETSKLVPLEAKAGTMVVLHGLLPHMSYANRSANTRHAYTMHLIEGTADYPEWNWLQRSPEMPLRGF
;
A
#
# COMPACT_ATOMS: atom_id res chain seq x y z
N ARG A 1 0.09 -9.17 8.28
CA ARG A 1 1.13 -8.11 8.46
C ARG A 1 2.20 -8.29 7.41
N PHE A 2 2.72 -7.22 6.79
CA PHE A 2 3.79 -7.28 5.79
C PHE A 2 5.09 -6.72 6.38
N PHE A 3 6.15 -7.53 6.43
CA PHE A 3 7.38 -7.23 7.16
C PHE A 3 8.62 -7.71 6.41
N ARG A 4 9.81 -7.24 6.81
CA ARG A 4 11.08 -7.67 6.23
C ARG A 4 11.42 -9.08 6.71
N SER A 5 11.92 -9.94 5.83
CA SER A 5 12.38 -11.28 6.24
C SER A 5 13.55 -11.18 7.22
N GLU A 6 13.65 -12.11 8.16
CA GLU A 6 14.72 -12.15 9.18
C GLU A 6 16.12 -12.30 8.55
N ASN A 7 16.21 -12.96 7.39
CA ASN A 7 17.48 -13.11 6.66
C ASN A 7 17.89 -11.84 5.87
N GLY A 8 17.05 -10.80 5.87
CA GLY A 8 17.27 -9.55 5.13
C GLY A 8 16.99 -9.62 3.63
N GLU A 9 16.59 -10.78 3.10
CA GLU A 9 16.30 -11.00 1.69
C GLU A 9 14.80 -10.93 1.41
N GLY A 10 14.32 -9.73 1.10
CA GLY A 10 12.93 -9.51 0.70
C GLY A 10 11.96 -9.34 1.87
N THR A 11 10.75 -9.86 1.70
CA THR A 11 9.60 -9.54 2.55
C THR A 11 8.68 -10.73 2.76
N GLU A 12 8.07 -10.79 3.93
CA GLU A 12 7.13 -11.84 4.34
C GLU A 12 5.75 -11.27 4.70
N MET A 13 4.75 -12.15 4.64
CA MET A 13 3.35 -11.85 4.98
C MET A 13 2.90 -12.79 6.11
N GLU A 14 2.53 -12.23 7.25
CA GLU A 14 1.81 -12.95 8.29
C GLU A 14 0.31 -12.91 7.98
N VAL A 15 -0.31 -14.07 7.83
CA VAL A 15 -1.74 -14.20 7.58
C VAL A 15 -2.47 -14.23 8.92
N PHE A 16 -3.24 -13.17 9.20
CA PHE A 16 -4.09 -13.10 10.40
C PHE A 16 -5.45 -13.78 10.21
N ASN A 17 -5.95 -13.79 8.98
CA ASN A 17 -7.22 -14.40 8.61
C ASN A 17 -7.10 -14.83 7.14
N ASP A 18 -7.30 -16.13 6.89
CA ASP A 18 -7.25 -16.75 5.57
C ASP A 18 -8.64 -16.93 4.92
N SER A 19 -9.69 -16.43 5.57
CA SER A 19 -11.04 -16.41 5.01
C SER A 19 -11.03 -15.68 3.65
N PRO A 20 -11.73 -16.21 2.65
CA PRO A 20 -11.75 -15.60 1.33
C PRO A 20 -12.41 -14.23 1.38
N TRP A 21 -11.87 -13.29 0.61
CA TRP A 21 -12.49 -11.98 0.42
C TRP A 21 -13.83 -12.13 -0.29
N GLU A 22 -14.86 -11.46 0.22
CA GLU A 22 -16.19 -11.44 -0.37
C GLU A 22 -16.25 -10.45 -1.54
N THR A 23 -15.71 -10.87 -2.68
CA THR A 23 -15.48 -10.00 -3.85
C THR A 23 -16.76 -9.42 -4.45
N SER A 24 -17.94 -9.99 -4.15
CA SER A 24 -19.25 -9.43 -4.51
C SER A 24 -19.53 -8.06 -3.88
N LYS A 25 -18.82 -7.69 -2.81
CA LYS A 25 -18.95 -6.40 -2.11
C LYS A 25 -17.99 -5.32 -2.64
N LEU A 26 -17.16 -5.63 -3.63
CA LEU A 26 -16.24 -4.65 -4.21
C LEU A 26 -17.01 -3.53 -4.90
N VAL A 27 -16.59 -2.29 -4.65
CA VAL A 27 -17.13 -1.10 -5.31
C VAL A 27 -16.05 -0.55 -6.24
N PRO A 28 -16.28 -0.45 -7.57
CA PRO A 28 -15.31 0.12 -8.49
C PRO A 28 -15.19 1.63 -8.27
N LEU A 29 -13.95 2.12 -8.23
CA LEU A 29 -13.64 3.55 -8.13
C LEU A 29 -13.04 4.04 -9.45
N GLU A 30 -13.91 4.36 -10.41
CA GLU A 30 -13.51 4.97 -11.67
C GLU A 30 -13.20 6.46 -11.48
N ALA A 31 -12.09 6.91 -12.05
CA ALA A 31 -11.58 8.26 -11.83
C ALA A 31 -11.03 8.85 -13.14
N LYS A 32 -11.31 10.13 -13.39
CA LYS A 32 -10.73 10.88 -14.51
C LYS A 32 -9.27 11.23 -14.21
N ALA A 33 -8.46 11.43 -15.25
CA ALA A 33 -7.09 11.93 -15.09
C ALA A 33 -7.07 13.23 -14.26
N GLY A 34 -6.16 13.33 -13.30
CA GLY A 34 -6.08 14.45 -12.34
C GLY A 34 -6.91 14.28 -11.08
N THR A 35 -7.75 13.24 -10.98
CA THR A 35 -8.48 12.93 -9.74
C THR A 35 -7.52 12.37 -8.69
N MET A 36 -7.64 12.85 -7.44
CA MET A 36 -6.96 12.28 -6.29
C MET A 36 -7.92 11.35 -5.53
N VAL A 37 -7.50 10.12 -5.27
CA VAL A 37 -8.21 9.17 -4.41
C VAL A 37 -7.40 9.01 -3.12
N VAL A 38 -8.03 9.28 -1.98
CA VAL A 38 -7.40 9.10 -0.66
C VAL A 38 -7.87 7.77 -0.08
N LEU A 39 -6.92 6.90 0.25
CA LEU A 39 -7.19 5.60 0.84
C LEU A 39 -6.74 5.61 2.30
N HIS A 40 -7.62 5.21 3.20
CA HIS A 40 -7.24 4.97 4.60
C HIS A 40 -6.28 3.78 4.68
N GLY A 41 -5.28 3.80 5.58
CA GLY A 41 -4.24 2.76 5.68
C GLY A 41 -4.75 1.34 5.96
N LEU A 42 -5.98 1.21 6.43
CA LEU A 42 -6.67 -0.07 6.69
C LEU A 42 -7.74 -0.44 5.64
N LEU A 43 -7.92 0.36 4.60
CA LEU A 43 -8.93 0.10 3.57
C LEU A 43 -8.46 -1.05 2.65
N PRO A 44 -9.14 -2.22 2.64
CA PRO A 44 -8.83 -3.27 1.69
C PRO A 44 -9.15 -2.76 0.28
N HIS A 45 -8.17 -2.82 -0.61
CA HIS A 45 -8.31 -2.36 -1.99
C HIS A 45 -7.51 -3.24 -2.95
N MET A 46 -7.97 -3.31 -4.19
CA MET A 46 -7.29 -4.06 -5.25
C MET A 46 -7.55 -3.39 -6.60
N SER A 47 -6.78 -3.80 -7.60
CA SER A 47 -7.08 -3.46 -8.99
C SER A 47 -6.92 -4.69 -9.86
N TYR A 48 -7.85 -4.88 -10.79
CA TYR A 48 -7.74 -5.93 -11.80
C TYR A 48 -6.71 -5.57 -12.86
N ALA A 49 -6.20 -6.60 -13.55
CA ALA A 49 -5.33 -6.44 -14.70
C ALA A 49 -5.98 -5.58 -15.79
N ASN A 50 -5.23 -4.64 -16.33
CA ASN A 50 -5.68 -3.82 -17.45
C ASN A 50 -5.68 -4.68 -18.74
N ARG A 51 -6.84 -4.85 -19.37
CA ARG A 51 -7.01 -5.61 -20.63
C ARG A 51 -7.27 -4.71 -21.84
N SER A 52 -7.21 -3.40 -21.67
CA SER A 52 -7.40 -2.44 -22.75
C SER A 52 -6.07 -2.13 -23.46
N ALA A 53 -6.15 -1.45 -24.61
CA ALA A 53 -4.99 -0.93 -25.32
C ALA A 53 -4.43 0.37 -24.70
N ASN A 54 -5.13 0.97 -23.73
CA ASN A 54 -4.74 2.25 -23.12
C ASN A 54 -3.97 2.01 -21.83
N THR A 55 -2.99 2.87 -21.54
CA THR A 55 -2.31 2.84 -20.24
C THR A 55 -3.19 3.41 -19.13
N ARG A 56 -2.94 3.00 -17.88
CA ARG A 56 -3.63 3.48 -16.68
C ARG A 56 -2.61 4.00 -15.66
N HIS A 57 -1.83 5.00 -16.06
CA HIS A 57 -0.80 5.59 -15.21
C HIS A 57 -1.41 6.21 -13.96
N ALA A 58 -0.76 6.02 -12.82
CA ALA A 58 -1.11 6.63 -11.55
C ALA A 58 0.19 6.95 -10.80
N TYR A 59 0.18 8.08 -10.09
CA TYR A 59 1.21 8.43 -9.12
C TYR A 59 0.65 8.19 -7.72
N THR A 60 1.42 7.54 -6.86
CA THR A 60 0.99 7.19 -5.50
C THR A 60 2.03 7.65 -4.49
N MET A 61 1.56 8.14 -3.35
CA MET A 61 2.36 8.48 -2.18
C MET A 61 1.66 7.92 -0.95
N HIS A 62 2.44 7.37 -0.02
CA HIS A 62 1.96 6.95 1.29
C HIS A 62 2.42 7.99 2.31
N LEU A 63 1.48 8.46 3.13
CA LEU A 63 1.73 9.45 4.17
C LEU A 63 1.57 8.80 5.54
N ILE A 64 2.44 9.19 6.46
CA ILE A 64 2.44 8.76 7.85
C ILE A 64 2.38 10.04 8.68
N GLU A 65 1.60 10.05 9.76
CA GLU A 65 1.58 11.16 10.69
C GLU A 65 2.96 11.37 11.30
N GLY A 66 3.43 12.62 11.38
CA GLY A 66 4.80 12.93 11.79
C GLY A 66 5.14 12.55 13.24
N THR A 67 4.12 12.36 14.08
CA THR A 67 4.24 11.95 15.49
C THR A 67 3.95 10.47 15.70
N ALA A 68 3.64 9.71 14.65
CA ALA A 68 3.36 8.29 14.78
C ALA A 68 4.64 7.49 15.02
N ASP A 69 4.55 6.49 15.92
CA ASP A 69 5.59 5.48 16.07
C ASP A 69 5.67 4.65 14.78
N TYR A 70 6.82 4.69 14.10
CA TYR A 70 7.06 3.88 12.91
C TYR A 70 7.67 2.53 13.32
N PRO A 71 6.95 1.40 13.18
CA PRO A 71 7.45 0.13 13.68
C PRO A 71 8.73 -0.35 13.01
N GLU A 72 9.67 -0.86 13.80
CA GLU A 72 10.94 -1.42 13.31
C GLU A 72 10.74 -2.63 12.37
N TRP A 73 9.62 -3.35 12.54
CA TRP A 73 9.28 -4.50 11.70
C TRP A 73 8.71 -4.12 10.33
N ASN A 74 8.41 -2.84 10.07
CA ASN A 74 7.95 -2.42 8.74
C ASN A 74 8.98 -2.82 7.68
N TRP A 75 8.50 -3.38 6.57
CA TRP A 75 9.36 -3.86 5.49
C TRP A 75 10.27 -2.74 4.93
N LEU A 76 9.71 -1.53 4.81
CA LEU A 76 10.43 -0.34 4.40
C LEU A 76 11.06 0.29 5.64
N GLN A 77 12.38 0.34 5.67
CA GLN A 77 13.13 1.14 6.62
C GLN A 77 14.02 2.07 5.80
N ARG A 78 14.02 3.35 6.17
CA ARG A 78 14.83 4.38 5.53
C ARG A 78 16.17 4.49 6.23
N SER A 79 17.26 4.62 5.49
CA SER A 79 18.58 4.83 6.08
C SER A 79 18.67 6.25 6.70
N PRO A 80 19.61 6.49 7.63
CA PRO A 80 19.82 7.82 8.20
C PRO A 80 20.12 8.91 7.16
N GLU A 81 20.67 8.56 6.00
CA GLU A 81 21.00 9.48 4.91
C GLU A 81 19.77 9.90 4.10
N MET A 82 18.69 9.12 4.15
CA MET A 82 17.42 9.40 3.48
C MET A 82 16.26 9.15 4.43
N PRO A 83 16.14 9.92 5.54
CA PRO A 83 15.09 9.69 6.53
C PRO A 83 13.71 9.94 5.94
N LEU A 84 12.66 9.41 6.58
CA LEU A 84 11.30 9.85 6.30
C LEU A 84 11.22 11.37 6.54
N ARG A 85 10.63 12.10 5.59
CA ARG A 85 10.49 13.57 5.66
C ARG A 85 9.01 13.92 5.56
N GLY A 86 8.57 14.84 6.42
CA GLY A 86 7.30 15.53 6.27
C GLY A 86 7.40 16.73 5.32
N PHE A 87 6.32 17.50 5.27
CA PHE A 87 6.29 18.84 4.67
C PHE A 87 6.48 19.90 5.74
#